data_AF-A0A8J3XXG5-F1
#
_entry.id   AF-A0A8J3XXG5-F1
#
_cell.length_a   1.000
_cell.length_b   1.000
_cell.length_c   1.000
_cell.angle_alpha   90.00
_cell.angle_beta   90.00
_cell.angle_gamma   90.00
#
_symmetry.space_group_name_H-M   'P 1'
#
loop_
_entity.id
_entity.type
_entity.pdbx_description
1 polymer ?
#
loop_
_entity_poly.entity_id
_entity_poly.type
_entity_poly.pdbx_seq_one_letter_code
_entity_poly.pdbx_strand_id
1 'polypeptide(L)'
;MAVHRGSGHESVAVVTIEDPLHLLGRLRLGREEYCQRLLTMLILGGPYPRWNSRNSPSERGGRFLQELDALSFGAGGWGTQPIFVDEFDLPRRHDNEQGGAPDYAVLWNHRLWMIELKTEISSHRRGQLSGYFMLADHHYASNRIDLTYLTPPMPLTAPAALERMRFAHLTWAQVSALIVDVWGNGDDTERRTVEGLLAGLDSIGTDWPAWRATQLDHQLPGVEASVVTADNQTTADPFSEAMALAEATGRDTQQRVLNHSATTLEDLQQLRLSLREAICALPDGSPTRHVLPWLWNATTSGGTALTISGQDSGYELRLSRYRKPVC
;
A
#
# COMPACT_ATOMS: atom_id res chain seq x y z
N MET A 1 31.14 11.61 51.92
CA MET A 1 30.97 11.79 50.46
C MET A 1 29.90 10.82 49.98
N ALA A 2 28.68 11.30 49.81
CA ALA A 2 27.58 10.51 49.26
C ALA A 2 27.45 10.84 47.78
N VAL A 3 27.60 9.84 46.92
CA VAL A 3 27.50 9.98 45.45
C VAL A 3 26.03 9.79 45.06
N HIS A 4 25.38 10.88 44.64
CA HIS A 4 24.09 10.83 43.98
C HIS A 4 24.25 10.17 42.59
N ARG A 5 23.61 9.02 42.41
CA ARG A 5 23.38 8.43 41.07
C ARG A 5 22.14 9.10 40.48
N GLY A 6 22.35 9.99 39.51
CA GLY A 6 21.28 10.49 38.65
C GLY A 6 20.82 9.39 37.71
N SER A 7 19.54 9.04 37.78
CA SER A 7 18.87 8.20 36.79
C SER A 7 18.61 9.03 35.53
N GLY A 8 19.43 8.83 34.49
CA GLY A 8 19.13 9.34 33.16
C GLY A 8 17.93 8.57 32.60
N HIS A 9 16.76 9.20 32.56
CA HIS A 9 15.70 8.79 31.66
C HIS A 9 16.10 9.25 30.25
N GLU A 10 16.61 8.32 29.45
CA GLU A 10 16.60 8.49 28.00
C GLU A 10 15.13 8.56 27.57
N SER A 11 14.71 9.76 27.19
CA SER A 11 13.47 10.00 26.48
C SER A 11 13.50 9.19 25.18
N VAL A 12 12.85 8.03 25.17
CA VAL A 12 12.54 7.31 23.94
C VAL A 12 11.72 8.29 23.08
N ALA A 13 12.27 8.71 21.96
CA ALA A 13 11.54 9.55 21.01
C ALA A 13 10.26 8.82 20.64
N VAL A 14 9.12 9.37 21.06
CA VAL A 14 7.81 8.85 20.67
C VAL A 14 7.73 9.05 19.16
N VAL A 15 7.72 7.94 18.42
CA VAL A 15 7.57 7.98 16.97
C VAL A 15 6.10 8.28 16.68
N THR A 16 5.82 9.51 16.23
CA THR A 16 4.47 10.01 16.03
C THR A 16 4.01 9.84 14.58
N ILE A 17 2.70 9.95 14.37
CA ILE A 17 2.08 10.09 13.05
C ILE A 17 2.75 11.26 12.30
N GLU A 18 3.05 11.07 11.01
CA GLU A 18 3.61 12.12 10.15
C GLU A 18 2.55 13.19 9.87
N ASP A 19 2.96 14.47 9.86
CA ASP A 19 2.06 15.56 9.53
C ASP A 19 1.51 15.40 8.09
N PRO A 20 0.17 15.51 7.88
CA PRO A 20 -0.43 15.28 6.57
C PRO A 20 0.10 16.18 5.46
N LEU A 21 0.42 17.44 5.75
CA LEU A 21 0.90 18.37 4.73
C LEU A 21 2.37 18.13 4.41
N HIS A 22 3.16 17.76 5.42
CA HIS A 22 4.51 17.30 5.18
C HIS A 22 4.51 16.06 4.28
N LEU A 23 3.65 15.07 4.56
CA LEU A 23 3.46 13.88 3.72
C LEU A 23 3.05 14.28 2.29
N LEU A 24 2.06 15.16 2.16
CA LEU A 24 1.53 15.63 0.87
C LEU A 24 2.59 16.40 0.06
N GLY A 25 3.45 17.18 0.71
CA GLY A 25 4.50 17.97 0.07
C GLY A 25 5.70 17.13 -0.35
N ARG A 26 6.14 16.22 0.53
CA ARG A 26 7.30 15.35 0.33
C ARG A 26 7.05 14.29 -0.75
N LEU A 27 5.83 13.75 -0.83
CA LEU A 27 5.46 12.69 -1.76
C LEU A 27 4.48 13.21 -2.82
N ARG A 28 4.64 12.78 -4.07
CA ARG A 28 3.69 13.08 -5.17
C ARG A 28 2.55 12.06 -5.20
N LEU A 29 1.86 11.91 -4.07
CA LEU A 29 0.81 10.91 -3.87
C LEU A 29 -0.42 11.22 -4.73
N GLY A 30 -1.05 10.17 -5.24
CA GLY A 30 -2.45 10.24 -5.67
C GLY A 30 -3.38 10.43 -4.47
N ARG A 31 -4.64 10.82 -4.72
CA ARG A 31 -5.64 11.00 -3.64
C ARG A 31 -5.85 9.71 -2.84
N GLU A 32 -5.96 8.58 -3.54
CA GLU A 32 -6.18 7.26 -2.93
C GLU A 32 -5.07 6.91 -1.95
N GLU A 33 -3.82 6.98 -2.43
CA GLU A 33 -2.64 6.69 -1.63
C GLU A 33 -2.49 7.67 -0.46
N TYR A 34 -2.78 8.96 -0.67
CA TYR A 34 -2.77 9.93 0.42
C TYR A 34 -3.78 9.57 1.52
N CYS A 35 -5.04 9.28 1.15
CA CYS A 35 -6.07 8.92 2.10
C CYS A 35 -5.76 7.59 2.82
N GLN A 36 -5.28 6.59 2.07
CA GLN A 36 -4.85 5.30 2.61
C GLN A 36 -3.73 5.48 3.64
N ARG A 37 -2.67 6.24 3.32
CA ARG A 37 -1.54 6.46 4.24
C ARG A 37 -1.97 7.14 5.53
N LEU A 38 -2.81 8.18 5.46
CA LEU A 38 -3.33 8.86 6.65
C LEU A 38 -4.19 7.92 7.50
N LEU A 39 -5.09 7.16 6.88
CA LEU A 39 -5.94 6.20 7.60
C LEU A 39 -5.10 5.06 8.22
N THR A 40 -4.08 4.57 7.54
CA THR A 40 -3.13 3.58 8.06
C THR A 40 -2.40 4.11 9.29
N MET A 41 -1.90 5.35 9.27
CA MET A 41 -1.24 5.95 10.42
C MET A 41 -2.18 6.13 11.61
N LEU A 42 -3.45 6.49 11.38
CA LEU A 42 -4.49 6.54 12.43
C LEU A 42 -4.79 5.15 13.02
N ILE A 43 -4.90 4.12 12.19
CA ILE A 43 -5.12 2.74 12.64
C ILE A 43 -3.95 2.26 13.51
N LEU A 44 -2.72 2.55 13.11
CA LEU A 44 -1.53 2.13 13.86
C LEU A 44 -1.20 3.03 15.05
N GLY A 45 -1.70 4.27 15.07
CA GLY A 45 -1.33 5.27 16.07
C GLY A 45 0.16 5.66 15.99
N GLY A 46 0.73 5.67 14.78
CA GLY A 46 2.17 5.81 14.57
C GLY A 46 2.55 6.08 13.10
N PRO A 47 3.83 5.93 12.74
CA PRO A 47 4.30 6.19 11.39
C PRO A 47 3.73 5.20 10.38
N TYR A 48 3.73 5.58 9.10
CA TYR A 48 3.33 4.67 8.03
C TYR A 48 4.28 3.45 7.97
N PRO A 49 3.76 2.22 7.91
CA PRO A 49 4.57 1.01 8.02
C PRO A 49 5.26 0.68 6.69
N ARG A 50 6.17 -0.30 6.73
CA ARG A 50 6.65 -0.94 5.50
C ARG A 50 5.52 -1.75 4.86
N TRP A 51 5.52 -1.87 3.53
CA TRP A 51 4.49 -2.63 2.81
C TRP A 51 4.44 -4.08 3.29
N ASN A 52 3.22 -4.62 3.36
CA ASN A 52 2.92 -5.98 3.78
C ASN A 52 3.48 -6.38 5.16
N SER A 53 3.85 -5.40 6.01
CA SER A 53 4.33 -5.68 7.36
C SER A 53 3.16 -5.95 8.31
N ARG A 54 3.37 -6.86 9.26
CA ARG A 54 2.37 -7.23 10.27
C ARG A 54 2.47 -6.27 11.45
N ASN A 55 1.37 -5.60 11.75
CA ASN A 55 1.29 -4.60 12.80
C ASN A 55 0.10 -4.89 13.72
N SER A 56 0.23 -4.51 14.98
CA SER A 56 -0.91 -4.47 15.91
C SER A 56 -1.60 -3.11 15.76
N PRO A 57 -2.92 -3.05 15.54
CA PRO A 57 -3.65 -1.78 15.61
C PRO A 57 -3.48 -1.14 16.99
N SER A 58 -3.48 0.20 17.03
CA SER A 58 -3.64 0.94 18.29
C SER A 58 -5.01 0.63 18.92
N GLU A 59 -5.25 1.09 20.16
CA GLU A 59 -6.57 0.93 20.80
C GLU A 59 -7.70 1.56 19.96
N ARG A 60 -7.49 2.80 19.49
CA ARG A 60 -8.45 3.52 18.65
C ARG A 60 -8.55 2.91 17.25
N GLY A 61 -7.43 2.47 16.67
CA GLY A 61 -7.45 1.73 15.40
C GLY A 61 -8.20 0.41 15.49
N GLY A 62 -8.06 -0.32 16.60
CA GLY A 62 -8.84 -1.50 16.91
C GLY A 62 -10.33 -1.20 16.99
N ARG A 63 -10.72 -0.14 17.69
CA ARG A 63 -12.11 0.34 17.75
C ARG A 63 -12.65 0.67 16.35
N PHE A 64 -11.92 1.46 15.56
CA PHE A 64 -12.32 1.81 14.19
C PHE A 64 -12.58 0.58 13.35
N LEU A 65 -11.63 -0.36 13.32
CA LEU A 65 -11.76 -1.57 12.52
C LEU A 65 -12.91 -2.46 13.02
N GLN A 66 -13.18 -2.51 14.32
CA GLN A 66 -14.32 -3.25 14.88
C GLN A 66 -15.67 -2.65 14.46
N GLU A 67 -15.79 -1.33 14.49
CA GLU A 67 -16.99 -0.63 14.04
C GLU A 67 -17.16 -0.72 12.52
N LEU A 68 -16.07 -0.67 11.75
CA LEU A 68 -16.09 -0.90 10.31
C LEU A 68 -16.50 -2.33 9.94
N ASP A 69 -16.08 -3.32 10.74
CA ASP A 69 -16.50 -4.72 10.62
C ASP A 69 -18.00 -4.87 10.89
N ALA A 70 -18.49 -4.22 11.94
CA ALA A 70 -19.91 -4.18 12.27
C ALA A 70 -20.74 -3.50 11.17
N LEU A 71 -20.25 -2.39 10.62
CA LEU A 71 -20.89 -1.69 9.50
C LEU A 71 -20.89 -2.54 8.22
N SER A 72 -19.83 -3.31 7.98
CA SER A 72 -19.69 -4.17 6.79
C SER A 72 -20.56 -5.43 6.87
N PHE A 73 -20.60 -6.09 8.03
CA PHE A 73 -21.14 -7.45 8.15
C PHE A 73 -22.09 -7.68 9.33
N GLY A 74 -22.49 -6.64 10.06
CA GLY A 74 -23.50 -6.68 11.11
C GLY A 74 -23.06 -7.32 12.43
N ALA A 75 -21.77 -7.60 12.62
CA ALA A 75 -21.23 -8.18 13.85
C ALA A 75 -20.13 -7.28 14.43
N GLY A 76 -20.32 -6.79 15.65
CA GLY A 76 -19.29 -6.13 16.45
C GLY A 76 -18.87 -7.06 17.59
N GLY A 77 -17.57 -7.19 17.83
CA GLY A 77 -17.04 -7.97 18.96
C GLY A 77 -15.99 -8.97 18.53
N TRP A 78 -14.73 -8.64 18.78
CA TRP A 78 -13.61 -9.52 18.52
C TRP A 78 -13.18 -10.23 19.79
N GLY A 79 -13.05 -11.56 19.74
CA GLY A 79 -12.53 -12.34 20.87
C GLY A 79 -11.02 -12.17 21.10
N THR A 80 -10.29 -11.67 20.09
CA THR A 80 -8.84 -11.47 20.10
C THR A 80 -8.46 -10.29 19.21
N GLN A 81 -7.40 -9.56 19.58
CA GLN A 81 -6.81 -8.50 18.74
C GLN A 81 -6.34 -9.08 17.39
N PRO A 82 -6.73 -8.51 16.24
CA PRO A 82 -6.21 -8.92 14.95
C PRO A 82 -4.80 -8.41 14.68
N ILE A 83 -4.17 -8.98 13.67
CA ILE A 83 -3.03 -8.38 12.97
C ILE A 83 -3.55 -7.53 11.82
N PHE A 84 -3.06 -6.30 11.69
CA PHE A 84 -3.32 -5.41 10.56
C PHE A 84 -2.12 -5.38 9.63
N VAL A 85 -2.39 -5.40 8.33
CA VAL A 85 -1.40 -5.32 7.27
C VAL A 85 -1.87 -4.29 6.24
N ASP A 86 -0.99 -3.35 5.92
CA ASP A 86 -1.14 -2.40 4.82
C ASP A 86 -0.41 -2.93 3.58
N GLU A 87 -0.95 -2.70 2.39
CA GLU A 87 -0.45 -3.24 1.11
C GLU A 87 -0.27 -4.76 1.20
N PHE A 88 -1.38 -5.46 1.49
CA PHE A 88 -1.33 -6.89 1.82
C PHE A 88 -0.99 -7.73 0.59
N ASP A 89 0.15 -8.42 0.61
CA ASP A 89 0.55 -9.27 -0.51
C ASP A 89 -0.26 -10.57 -0.53
N LEU A 90 -1.07 -10.75 -1.56
CA LEU A 90 -1.65 -12.03 -1.95
C LEU A 90 -0.81 -12.62 -3.08
N PRO A 91 0.08 -13.59 -2.80
CA PRO A 91 0.98 -14.09 -3.80
C PRO A 91 0.23 -14.72 -4.98
N ARG A 92 0.78 -14.58 -6.18
CA ARG A 92 0.36 -15.36 -7.34
C ARG A 92 0.47 -16.88 -7.09
N ARG A 93 -0.40 -17.68 -7.71
CA ARG A 93 -0.36 -19.15 -7.63
C ARG A 93 0.67 -19.75 -8.58
N HIS A 94 0.95 -19.06 -9.67
CA HIS A 94 1.93 -19.45 -10.68
C HIS A 94 2.54 -18.22 -11.37
N ASP A 95 3.64 -18.41 -12.10
CA ASP A 95 4.47 -17.29 -12.58
C ASP A 95 3.76 -16.30 -13.50
N ASN A 96 2.77 -16.78 -14.27
CA ASN A 96 2.02 -16.00 -15.25
C ASN A 96 0.75 -15.33 -14.67
N GLU A 97 0.53 -15.43 -13.37
CA GLU A 97 -0.59 -14.75 -12.70
C GLU A 97 -0.08 -13.48 -12.02
N GLN A 98 -0.94 -12.47 -11.99
CA GLN A 98 -0.78 -11.33 -11.08
C GLN A 98 -1.08 -11.79 -9.65
N GLY A 99 -0.31 -11.28 -8.68
CA GLY A 99 -0.75 -11.39 -7.30
C GLY A 99 -1.94 -10.45 -7.06
N GLY A 100 -2.32 -10.32 -5.80
CA GLY A 100 -3.18 -9.25 -5.34
C GLY A 100 -2.44 -8.39 -4.34
N ALA A 101 -2.83 -7.14 -4.25
CA ALA A 101 -2.41 -6.26 -3.17
C ALA A 101 -3.63 -5.51 -2.63
N PRO A 102 -4.57 -6.17 -1.92
CA PRO A 102 -5.62 -5.43 -1.22
C PRO A 102 -4.99 -4.36 -0.33
N ASP A 103 -5.57 -3.16 -0.34
CA ASP A 103 -5.01 -2.02 0.39
C ASP A 103 -4.77 -2.37 1.86
N TYR A 104 -5.73 -3.06 2.50
CA TYR A 104 -5.55 -3.62 3.85
C TYR A 104 -5.93 -5.10 3.96
N ALA A 105 -5.33 -5.77 4.94
CA ALA A 105 -5.83 -7.01 5.52
C ALA A 105 -5.87 -6.95 7.05
N VAL A 106 -6.93 -7.52 7.61
CA VAL A 106 -7.13 -7.75 9.04
C VAL A 106 -7.22 -9.27 9.26
N LEU A 107 -6.25 -9.81 10.00
CA LEU A 107 -5.98 -11.23 10.10
C LEU A 107 -6.27 -11.76 11.52
N TRP A 108 -7.03 -12.86 11.55
CA TRP A 108 -7.17 -13.76 12.70
C TRP A 108 -6.79 -15.18 12.30
N ASN A 109 -6.65 -16.07 13.27
CA ASN A 109 -6.35 -17.49 13.02
C ASN A 109 -7.38 -18.19 12.12
N HIS A 110 -8.63 -17.72 12.07
CA HIS A 110 -9.74 -18.36 11.36
C HIS A 110 -10.42 -17.42 10.34
N ARG A 111 -9.90 -16.21 10.13
CA ARG A 111 -10.53 -15.18 9.30
C ARG A 111 -9.48 -14.31 8.63
N LEU A 112 -9.62 -14.10 7.34
CA LEU A 112 -8.94 -13.04 6.59
C LEU A 112 -10.02 -12.03 6.17
N TRP A 113 -9.87 -10.78 6.60
CA TRP A 113 -10.71 -9.69 6.12
C TRP A 113 -9.86 -8.73 5.30
N MET A 114 -10.14 -8.64 4.01
CA MET A 114 -9.51 -7.71 3.08
C MET A 114 -10.35 -6.44 2.99
N ILE A 115 -9.69 -5.29 2.87
CA ILE A 115 -10.33 -4.01 2.66
C ILE A 115 -9.67 -3.36 1.46
N GLU A 116 -10.47 -3.03 0.45
CA GLU A 116 -10.04 -2.36 -0.77
C GLU A 116 -10.68 -0.98 -0.82
N LEU A 117 -9.87 0.04 -1.02
CA LEU A 117 -10.21 1.44 -1.05
C LEU A 117 -10.20 1.93 -2.49
N LYS A 118 -11.16 2.77 -2.85
CA LYS A 118 -11.09 3.58 -4.06
C LYS A 118 -11.49 5.00 -3.76
N THR A 119 -10.73 5.98 -4.25
CA THR A 119 -11.17 7.40 -4.19
C THR A 119 -11.76 7.89 -5.49
N GLU A 120 -11.61 7.12 -6.58
CA GLU A 120 -12.15 7.45 -7.88
C GLU A 120 -12.96 6.28 -8.45
N ILE A 121 -14.08 6.56 -9.12
CA ILE A 121 -14.87 5.49 -9.77
C ILE A 121 -14.07 4.86 -10.91
N SER A 122 -13.25 5.66 -11.59
CA SER A 122 -12.40 5.23 -12.70
C SER A 122 -11.24 4.32 -12.27
N SER A 123 -10.88 4.28 -10.97
CA SER A 123 -9.86 3.35 -10.48
C SER A 123 -10.42 1.94 -10.23
N HIS A 124 -11.73 1.72 -10.35
CA HIS A 124 -12.31 0.38 -10.30
C HIS A 124 -11.83 -0.48 -11.48
N ARG A 125 -11.16 -1.59 -11.16
CA ARG A 125 -10.71 -2.58 -12.15
C ARG A 125 -11.68 -3.75 -12.19
N ARG A 126 -12.22 -4.03 -13.38
CA ARG A 126 -13.15 -5.16 -13.59
C ARG A 126 -12.45 -6.48 -13.23
N GLY A 127 -13.05 -7.25 -12.32
CA GLY A 127 -12.56 -8.56 -11.92
C GLY A 127 -11.53 -8.55 -10.78
N GLN A 128 -11.04 -7.39 -10.34
CA GLN A 128 -10.07 -7.25 -9.25
C GLN A 128 -10.56 -7.93 -7.96
N LEU A 129 -11.78 -7.59 -7.51
CA LEU A 129 -12.38 -8.14 -6.29
C LEU A 129 -12.56 -9.67 -6.36
N SER A 130 -12.96 -10.19 -7.52
CA SER A 130 -13.05 -11.64 -7.75
C SER A 130 -11.67 -12.31 -7.73
N GLY A 131 -10.66 -11.63 -8.28
CA GLY A 131 -9.26 -12.04 -8.22
C GLY A 131 -8.76 -12.19 -6.79
N TYR A 132 -9.04 -11.20 -5.93
CA TYR A 132 -8.69 -11.25 -4.51
C TYR A 132 -9.35 -12.43 -3.80
N PHE A 133 -10.65 -12.68 -4.04
CA PHE A 133 -11.31 -13.85 -3.46
C PHE A 133 -10.66 -15.17 -3.89
N MET A 134 -10.29 -15.33 -5.17
CA MET A 134 -9.63 -16.55 -5.64
C MET A 134 -8.24 -16.76 -5.05
N LEU A 135 -7.44 -15.69 -4.93
CA LEU A 135 -6.10 -15.76 -4.34
C LEU A 135 -6.18 -16.00 -2.83
N ALA A 136 -7.07 -15.29 -2.14
CA ALA A 136 -7.32 -15.48 -0.72
C ALA A 136 -7.82 -16.90 -0.42
N ASP A 137 -8.72 -17.44 -1.25
CA ASP A 137 -9.19 -18.81 -1.15
C ASP A 137 -8.02 -19.80 -1.19
N HIS A 138 -7.16 -19.66 -2.19
CA HIS A 138 -6.03 -20.56 -2.36
C HIS A 138 -5.06 -20.55 -1.18
N HIS A 139 -4.70 -19.36 -0.68
CA HIS A 139 -3.68 -19.22 0.38
C HIS A 139 -4.24 -19.36 1.80
N TYR A 140 -5.54 -19.12 1.98
CA TYR A 140 -6.24 -19.14 3.26
C TYR A 140 -7.44 -20.10 3.23
N ALA A 141 -7.23 -21.30 2.70
CA ALA A 141 -8.28 -22.27 2.41
C ALA A 141 -9.16 -22.67 3.61
N SER A 142 -8.63 -22.56 4.84
CA SER A 142 -9.37 -22.87 6.08
C SER A 142 -10.02 -21.65 6.74
N ASN A 143 -9.80 -20.44 6.23
CA ASN A 143 -10.29 -19.21 6.83
C ASN A 143 -11.62 -18.79 6.20
N ARG A 144 -12.46 -18.10 6.99
CA ARG A 144 -13.49 -17.23 6.42
C ARG A 144 -12.82 -16.07 5.72
N ILE A 145 -13.29 -15.71 4.53
CA ILE A 145 -12.73 -14.63 3.72
C ILE A 145 -13.78 -13.53 3.59
N ASP A 146 -13.47 -12.34 4.08
CA ASP A 146 -14.35 -11.20 4.00
C ASP A 146 -13.69 -10.11 3.15
N LEU A 147 -14.48 -9.38 2.36
CA LEU A 147 -13.99 -8.26 1.57
C LEU A 147 -14.93 -7.06 1.76
N THR A 148 -14.37 -5.97 2.28
CA THR A 148 -15.05 -4.67 2.29
C THR A 148 -14.46 -3.81 1.18
N TYR A 149 -15.32 -3.34 0.29
CA TYR A 149 -14.94 -2.40 -0.77
C TYR A 149 -15.46 -1.02 -0.41
N LEU A 150 -14.57 -0.04 -0.27
CA LEU A 150 -14.87 1.30 0.20
C LEU A 150 -14.63 2.32 -0.92
N THR A 151 -15.69 2.92 -1.44
CA THR A 151 -15.61 3.77 -2.65
C THR A 151 -16.45 5.04 -2.53
N PRO A 152 -16.39 5.98 -3.49
CA PRO A 152 -17.49 6.91 -3.72
C PRO A 152 -18.77 6.14 -4.12
N PRO A 153 -19.96 6.74 -4.04
CA PRO A 153 -21.18 6.10 -4.52
C PRO A 153 -21.04 5.70 -6.00
N MET A 154 -21.18 4.41 -6.30
CA MET A 154 -21.13 3.89 -7.67
C MET A 154 -21.95 2.61 -7.82
N PRO A 155 -22.48 2.32 -9.03
CA PRO A 155 -23.04 1.01 -9.32
C PRO A 155 -21.96 -0.06 -9.24
N LEU A 156 -22.25 -1.14 -8.53
CA LEU A 156 -21.34 -2.28 -8.40
C LEU A 156 -22.11 -3.59 -8.54
N THR A 157 -21.57 -4.51 -9.31
CA THR A 157 -22.00 -5.91 -9.25
C THR A 157 -21.12 -6.62 -8.24
N ALA A 158 -21.74 -7.07 -7.14
CA ALA A 158 -21.02 -7.82 -6.12
C ALA A 158 -20.38 -9.09 -6.73
N PRO A 159 -19.16 -9.45 -6.32
CA PRO A 159 -18.58 -10.74 -6.67
C PRO A 159 -19.47 -11.89 -6.16
N ALA A 160 -19.41 -13.03 -6.85
CA ALA A 160 -20.20 -14.19 -6.46
C ALA A 160 -19.79 -14.67 -5.06
N ALA A 161 -20.76 -14.74 -4.15
CA ALA A 161 -20.53 -15.23 -2.80
C ALA A 161 -20.38 -16.75 -2.81
N LEU A 162 -19.30 -17.25 -2.21
CA LEU A 162 -19.16 -18.64 -1.78
C LEU A 162 -19.51 -18.75 -0.30
N GLU A 163 -19.78 -19.96 0.19
CA GLU A 163 -20.27 -20.22 1.56
C GLU A 163 -19.43 -19.56 2.67
N ARG A 164 -18.10 -19.49 2.48
CA ARG A 164 -17.15 -18.87 3.43
C ARG A 164 -16.70 -17.46 3.04
N MET A 165 -17.34 -16.85 2.03
CA MET A 165 -16.99 -15.55 1.50
C MET A 165 -18.10 -14.54 1.75
N ARG A 166 -17.78 -13.39 2.33
CA ARG A 166 -18.72 -12.28 2.46
C ARG A 166 -18.17 -11.04 1.78
N PHE A 167 -19.07 -10.29 1.17
CA PHE A 167 -18.76 -9.06 0.48
C PHE A 167 -19.62 -7.93 1.03
N ALA A 168 -18.99 -6.80 1.31
CA ALA A 168 -19.65 -5.56 1.69
C ALA A 168 -19.16 -4.42 0.80
N HIS A 169 -20.09 -3.59 0.33
CA HIS A 169 -19.77 -2.34 -0.36
C HIS A 169 -20.23 -1.18 0.52
N LEU A 170 -19.27 -0.36 0.94
CA LEU A 170 -19.49 0.83 1.75
C LEU A 170 -19.06 2.07 0.97
N THR A 171 -19.63 3.21 1.35
CA THR A 171 -19.23 4.51 0.81
C THR A 171 -18.36 5.28 1.79
N TRP A 172 -17.48 6.14 1.27
CA TRP A 172 -16.68 7.04 2.11
C TRP A 172 -17.55 7.89 3.04
N ALA A 173 -18.73 8.34 2.59
CA ALA A 173 -19.67 9.08 3.43
C ALA A 173 -20.08 8.31 4.70
N GLN A 174 -20.26 6.99 4.61
CA GLN A 174 -20.58 6.15 5.78
C GLN A 174 -19.38 6.01 6.72
N VAL A 175 -18.16 5.93 6.18
CA VAL A 175 -16.94 5.72 6.96
C VAL A 175 -16.38 7.02 7.54
N SER A 176 -16.57 8.17 6.91
CA SER A 176 -16.14 9.48 7.42
C SER A 176 -16.77 9.80 8.78
N ALA A 177 -18.04 9.46 8.99
CA ALA A 177 -18.69 9.62 10.29
C ALA A 177 -18.01 8.77 11.37
N LEU A 178 -17.62 7.55 11.03
CA LEU A 178 -16.90 6.65 11.93
C LEU A 178 -15.49 7.16 12.25
N ILE A 179 -14.78 7.72 11.27
CA ILE A 179 -13.47 8.35 11.48
C ILE A 179 -13.57 9.48 12.52
N VAL A 180 -14.58 10.34 12.39
CA VAL A 180 -14.81 11.44 13.34
C VAL A 180 -15.18 10.93 14.74
N ASP A 181 -16.01 9.89 14.84
CA ASP A 181 -16.39 9.32 16.14
C ASP A 181 -15.18 8.75 16.91
N VAL A 182 -14.28 8.07 16.21
CA VAL A 182 -13.13 7.41 16.83
C VAL A 182 -12.02 8.41 17.20
N TRP A 183 -11.70 9.34 16.29
CA TRP A 183 -10.51 10.20 16.41
C TRP A 183 -10.80 11.70 16.52
N GLY A 184 -12.05 12.15 16.37
CA GLY A 184 -12.40 13.59 16.40
C GLY A 184 -12.05 14.29 17.72
N ASN A 185 -12.03 13.54 18.83
CA ASN A 185 -11.58 14.02 20.15
C ASN A 185 -10.17 13.51 20.50
N GLY A 186 -9.33 13.33 19.48
CA GLY A 186 -7.92 12.97 19.64
C GLY A 186 -7.01 14.11 20.06
N ASP A 187 -5.75 13.77 20.20
CA ASP A 187 -4.69 14.76 20.37
C ASP A 187 -4.55 15.65 19.12
N ASP A 188 -3.71 16.68 19.20
CA ASP A 188 -3.53 17.63 18.11
C ASP A 188 -3.04 16.97 16.81
N THR A 189 -2.25 15.90 16.91
CA THR A 189 -1.71 15.18 15.75
C THR A 189 -2.78 14.32 15.10
N GLU A 190 -3.55 13.58 15.89
CA GLU A 190 -4.71 12.82 15.40
C GLU A 190 -5.74 13.75 14.74
N ARG A 191 -6.06 14.89 15.37
CA ARG A 191 -7.02 15.85 14.82
C ARG A 191 -6.57 16.42 13.48
N ARG A 192 -5.32 16.86 13.35
CA ARG A 192 -4.76 17.31 12.05
C ARG A 192 -4.81 16.20 11.00
N THR A 193 -4.53 14.97 11.41
CA THR A 193 -4.56 13.80 10.51
C THR A 193 -5.98 13.50 10.02
N VAL A 194 -6.97 13.57 10.92
CA VAL A 194 -8.40 13.45 10.57
C VAL A 194 -8.82 14.58 9.64
N GLU A 195 -8.47 15.84 9.94
CA GLU A 195 -8.77 16.99 9.09
C GLU A 195 -8.18 16.82 7.68
N GLY A 196 -6.92 16.41 7.57
CA GLY A 196 -6.26 16.16 6.29
C GLY A 196 -6.89 15.00 5.51
N LEU A 197 -7.27 13.91 6.19
CA LEU A 197 -7.96 12.77 5.59
C LEU A 197 -9.33 13.17 5.06
N LEU A 198 -10.15 13.83 5.88
CA LEU A 198 -11.48 14.28 5.48
C LEU A 198 -11.42 15.29 4.34
N ALA A 199 -10.48 16.23 4.37
CA ALA A 199 -10.28 17.17 3.26
C ALA A 199 -9.88 16.45 1.95
N GLY A 200 -9.06 15.39 2.05
CA GLY A 200 -8.73 14.53 0.92
C GLY A 200 -9.97 13.81 0.37
N LEU A 201 -10.80 13.22 1.23
CA LEU A 201 -12.04 12.54 0.86
C LEU A 201 -13.09 13.51 0.30
N ASP A 202 -13.23 14.70 0.87
CA ASP A 202 -14.17 15.73 0.39
C ASP A 202 -13.77 16.29 -0.99
N SER A 203 -12.50 16.13 -1.38
CA SER A 203 -12.00 16.51 -2.70
C SER A 203 -12.29 15.47 -3.80
N ILE A 204 -12.95 14.35 -3.50
CA ILE A 204 -13.31 13.34 -4.50
C ILE A 204 -14.14 13.97 -5.64
N GLY A 205 -13.79 13.66 -6.89
CA GLY A 205 -14.43 14.24 -8.07
C GLY A 205 -13.92 15.63 -8.48
N THR A 206 -12.95 16.18 -7.75
CA THR A 206 -12.23 17.42 -8.13
C THR A 206 -10.88 17.13 -8.77
N ASP A 207 -10.24 18.16 -9.34
CA ASP A 207 -8.87 18.09 -9.85
C ASP A 207 -7.86 17.97 -8.70
N TRP A 208 -7.36 16.74 -8.48
CA TRP A 208 -6.42 16.43 -7.41
C TRP A 208 -5.11 17.23 -7.48
N PRO A 209 -4.41 17.30 -8.63
CA PRO A 209 -3.25 18.19 -8.80
C PRO A 209 -3.52 19.64 -8.37
N ALA A 210 -4.64 20.23 -8.80
CA ALA A 210 -4.99 21.59 -8.43
C ALA A 210 -5.27 21.73 -6.92
N TRP A 211 -6.07 20.82 -6.35
CA TRP A 211 -6.35 20.78 -4.91
C TRP A 211 -5.06 20.68 -4.09
N ARG A 212 -4.16 19.76 -4.46
CA ARG A 212 -2.87 19.56 -3.79
C ARG A 212 -2.02 20.83 -3.82
N ALA A 213 -1.94 21.51 -4.97
CA ALA A 213 -1.20 22.75 -5.10
C ALA A 213 -1.74 23.82 -4.15
N THR A 214 -3.07 23.97 -4.07
CA THR A 214 -3.74 24.90 -3.16
C THR A 214 -3.45 24.60 -1.68
N GLN A 215 -3.48 23.33 -1.27
CA GLN A 215 -3.17 22.95 0.12
C GLN A 215 -1.73 23.30 0.51
N LEU A 216 -0.77 23.07 -0.39
CA LEU A 216 0.64 23.35 -0.15
C LEU A 216 0.93 24.87 -0.12
N ASP A 217 0.21 25.67 -0.92
CA ASP A 217 0.37 27.13 -0.97
C ASP A 217 -0.20 27.83 0.28
N HIS A 218 -1.36 27.39 0.78
CA HIS A 218 -2.02 28.05 1.91
C HIS A 218 -1.29 27.93 3.26
N GLN A 219 -0.49 26.89 3.48
CA GLN A 219 0.11 26.61 4.79
C GLN A 219 1.61 26.89 4.88
N LEU A 220 2.26 27.22 3.76
CA LEU A 220 3.67 27.61 3.73
C LEU A 220 3.87 28.97 3.02
N PRO A 221 3.20 30.06 3.47
CA PRO A 221 3.38 31.36 2.85
C PRO A 221 4.82 31.85 3.03
N GLY A 222 5.57 31.95 1.92
CA GLY A 222 6.93 32.48 1.93
C GLY A 222 8.04 31.46 2.20
N VAL A 223 7.72 30.17 2.35
CA VAL A 223 8.68 29.16 1.93
C VAL A 223 8.59 29.19 0.41
N GLU A 224 9.42 30.02 -0.24
CA GLU A 224 9.88 29.67 -1.58
C GLU A 224 10.16 28.19 -1.47
N ALA A 225 9.43 27.37 -2.23
CA ALA A 225 9.68 25.95 -2.24
C ALA A 225 11.19 25.85 -2.41
N SER A 226 11.91 25.55 -1.32
CA SER A 226 13.04 24.69 -1.39
C SER A 226 12.38 23.41 -1.84
N VAL A 227 12.12 23.36 -3.16
CA VAL A 227 12.55 22.31 -4.02
C VAL A 227 13.89 21.91 -3.42
N VAL A 228 13.82 21.07 -2.38
CA VAL A 228 14.71 19.93 -2.30
C VAL A 228 14.68 19.48 -3.73
N THR A 229 15.74 19.79 -4.44
CA THR A 229 16.07 19.23 -5.73
C THR A 229 16.13 17.74 -5.46
N ALA A 230 14.95 17.10 -5.33
CA ALA A 230 14.72 15.77 -5.80
C ALA A 230 15.30 15.85 -7.20
N ASP A 231 16.43 15.15 -7.35
CA ASP A 231 17.26 15.18 -8.53
C ASP A 231 16.39 15.36 -9.76
N ASN A 232 16.85 16.23 -10.64
CA ASN A 232 16.33 16.43 -11.97
C ASN A 232 16.56 15.16 -12.83
N GLN A 233 16.37 13.96 -12.27
CA GLN A 233 16.03 12.76 -13.00
C GLN A 233 14.71 13.08 -13.68
N THR A 234 14.82 13.46 -14.94
CA THR A 234 13.84 13.14 -15.97
C THR A 234 13.18 11.84 -15.54
N THR A 235 11.89 11.86 -15.21
CA THR A 235 11.16 10.67 -14.78
C THR A 235 11.16 9.72 -15.96
N ALA A 236 12.24 8.96 -16.10
CA ALA A 236 12.40 7.94 -17.09
C ALA A 236 11.21 6.99 -16.89
N ASP A 237 10.56 6.65 -17.99
CA ASP A 237 9.49 5.65 -17.95
C ASP A 237 10.05 4.39 -17.26
N PRO A 238 9.49 3.98 -16.10
CA PRO A 238 10.04 2.87 -15.32
C PRO A 238 10.06 1.57 -16.11
N PHE A 239 9.14 1.42 -17.08
CA PHE A 239 9.17 0.30 -18.00
C PHE A 239 10.38 0.33 -18.93
N SER A 240 10.64 1.47 -19.58
CA SER A 240 11.81 1.66 -20.44
C SER A 240 13.14 1.44 -19.69
N GLU A 241 13.25 1.95 -18.46
CA GLU A 241 14.43 1.72 -17.61
C GLU A 241 14.57 0.23 -17.27
N ALA A 242 13.49 -0.42 -16.83
CA ALA A 242 13.52 -1.83 -16.49
C ALA A 242 13.85 -2.72 -17.70
N MET A 243 13.40 -2.36 -18.90
CA MET A 243 13.77 -3.05 -20.14
C MET A 243 15.26 -2.90 -20.44
N ALA A 244 15.83 -1.70 -20.29
CA ALA A 244 17.27 -1.48 -20.46
C ALA A 244 18.11 -2.31 -19.45
N LEU A 245 17.64 -2.42 -18.20
CA LEU A 245 18.26 -3.30 -17.20
C LEU A 245 18.13 -4.78 -17.60
N ALA A 246 17.02 -5.19 -18.22
CA ALA A 246 16.81 -6.55 -18.68
C ALA A 246 17.79 -6.90 -19.81
N GLU A 247 17.95 -6.01 -20.79
CA GLU A 247 18.92 -6.17 -21.88
C GLU A 247 20.36 -6.23 -21.38
N ALA A 248 20.73 -5.37 -20.42
CA ALA A 248 22.05 -5.41 -19.80
C ALA A 248 22.29 -6.73 -19.06
N THR A 249 21.33 -7.19 -18.27
CA THR A 249 21.35 -8.49 -17.55
C THR A 249 21.43 -9.67 -18.52
N GLY A 250 20.73 -9.57 -19.65
CA GLY A 250 20.81 -10.52 -20.74
C GLY A 250 22.24 -10.61 -21.30
N ARG A 251 22.92 -9.49 -21.51
CA ARG A 251 24.28 -9.48 -22.08
C ARG A 251 25.36 -10.01 -21.15
N ASP A 252 25.36 -9.61 -19.88
CA ASP A 252 26.49 -9.88 -18.98
C ASP A 252 26.17 -10.79 -17.79
N THR A 253 24.92 -11.25 -17.68
CA THR A 253 24.43 -12.17 -16.66
C THR A 253 24.40 -11.63 -15.23
N GLN A 254 24.75 -10.35 -15.01
CA GLN A 254 24.75 -9.73 -13.69
C GLN A 254 23.33 -9.33 -13.29
N GLN A 255 22.92 -9.72 -12.08
CA GLN A 255 21.64 -9.31 -11.51
C GLN A 255 21.59 -7.79 -11.34
N ARG A 256 20.46 -7.19 -11.71
CA ARG A 256 20.19 -5.77 -11.56
C ARG A 256 18.90 -5.53 -10.82
N VAL A 257 18.75 -4.31 -10.30
CA VAL A 257 17.56 -3.85 -9.59
C VAL A 257 17.11 -2.54 -10.20
N LEU A 258 15.79 -2.38 -10.35
CA LEU A 258 15.20 -1.11 -10.74
C LEU A 258 15.11 -0.22 -9.49
N ASN A 259 15.73 0.96 -9.53
CA ASN A 259 15.62 1.96 -8.47
C ASN A 259 14.39 2.85 -8.68
N HIS A 260 13.21 2.23 -8.69
CA HIS A 260 11.95 2.91 -8.86
C HIS A 260 11.22 3.00 -7.52
N SER A 261 10.89 4.23 -7.12
CA SER A 261 10.02 4.51 -5.98
C SER A 261 8.56 4.30 -6.38
N ALA A 262 8.19 3.03 -6.57
CA ALA A 262 6.79 2.66 -6.75
C ALA A 262 5.96 3.16 -5.57
N THR A 263 4.75 3.61 -5.87
CA THR A 263 3.80 4.14 -4.89
C THR A 263 3.02 3.03 -4.18
N THR A 264 2.78 1.91 -4.87
CA THR A 264 2.04 0.74 -4.33
C THR A 264 2.72 -0.57 -4.71
N LEU A 265 2.41 -1.65 -3.98
CA LEU A 265 2.86 -2.99 -4.33
C LEU A 265 2.19 -3.48 -5.62
N GLU A 266 0.92 -3.12 -5.85
CA GLU A 266 0.19 -3.50 -7.06
C GLU A 266 0.87 -2.95 -8.33
N ASP A 267 1.33 -1.69 -8.30
CA ASP A 267 2.04 -1.05 -9.43
C ASP A 267 3.34 -1.80 -9.75
N LEU A 268 4.09 -2.21 -8.72
CA LEU A 268 5.32 -2.96 -8.90
C LEU A 268 5.05 -4.38 -9.47
N GLN A 269 3.96 -5.02 -9.05
CA GLN A 269 3.51 -6.29 -9.63
C GLN A 269 3.09 -6.16 -11.10
N GLN A 270 2.37 -5.09 -11.44
CA GLN A 270 1.95 -4.80 -12.80
C GLN A 270 3.15 -4.53 -13.71
N LEU A 271 4.10 -3.70 -13.27
CA LEU A 271 5.32 -3.42 -13.99
C LEU A 271 6.12 -4.70 -14.27
N ARG A 272 6.25 -5.58 -13.28
CA ARG A 272 6.89 -6.90 -13.44
C ARG A 272 6.23 -7.72 -14.55
N LEU A 273 4.90 -7.78 -14.60
CA LEU A 273 4.17 -8.56 -15.60
C LEU A 273 4.30 -7.97 -17.00
N SER A 274 4.10 -6.67 -17.15
CA SER A 274 4.27 -5.98 -18.44
C SER A 274 5.69 -6.21 -18.98
N LEU A 275 6.70 -6.12 -18.11
CA LEU A 275 8.09 -6.37 -18.48
C LEU A 275 8.32 -7.83 -18.90
N ARG A 276 7.74 -8.79 -18.18
CA ARG A 276 7.80 -10.22 -18.54
C ARG A 276 7.19 -10.47 -19.93
N GLU A 277 6.02 -9.91 -20.20
CA GLU A 277 5.34 -10.06 -21.50
C GLU A 277 6.18 -9.50 -22.64
N ALA A 278 6.74 -8.31 -22.46
CA ALA A 278 7.62 -7.71 -23.46
C ALA A 278 8.90 -8.50 -23.68
N ILE A 279 9.50 -9.07 -22.63
CA ILE A 279 10.65 -9.99 -22.76
C ILE A 279 10.27 -11.24 -23.56
N CYS A 280 9.07 -11.80 -23.37
CA CYS A 280 8.60 -12.95 -24.17
C CYS A 280 8.39 -12.64 -25.64
N ALA A 281 7.96 -11.41 -25.95
CA ALA A 281 7.70 -10.99 -27.31
C ALA A 281 8.98 -10.83 -28.15
N LEU A 282 10.16 -10.88 -27.52
CA LEU A 282 11.43 -10.79 -28.22
C LEU A 282 11.70 -12.04 -29.11
N PRO A 283 12.49 -11.88 -30.19
CA PRO A 283 12.83 -12.99 -31.09
C PRO A 283 13.49 -14.17 -30.37
N ASP A 284 13.25 -15.38 -30.88
CA ASP A 284 13.97 -16.59 -30.47
C ASP A 284 15.49 -16.37 -30.60
N GLY A 285 16.25 -16.71 -29.55
CA GLY A 285 17.69 -16.49 -29.49
C GLY A 285 18.14 -15.17 -28.87
N SER A 286 17.22 -14.24 -28.57
CA SER A 286 17.56 -13.04 -27.79
C SER A 286 18.06 -13.44 -26.39
N PRO A 287 19.25 -12.96 -25.94
CA PRO A 287 19.74 -13.28 -24.60
C PRO A 287 18.83 -12.71 -23.50
N THR A 288 18.07 -11.66 -23.79
CA THR A 288 17.10 -11.06 -22.86
C THR A 288 15.95 -12.00 -22.52
N ARG A 289 15.60 -12.96 -23.38
CA ARG A 289 14.55 -13.97 -23.07
C ARG A 289 14.90 -14.88 -21.89
N HIS A 290 16.17 -14.89 -21.48
CA HIS A 290 16.63 -15.61 -20.30
C HIS A 290 16.54 -14.77 -19.02
N VAL A 291 16.10 -13.52 -19.08
CA VAL A 291 16.02 -12.63 -17.92
C VAL A 291 14.61 -12.67 -17.33
N LEU A 292 14.51 -13.04 -16.06
CA LEU A 292 13.26 -13.05 -15.33
C LEU A 292 13.17 -11.79 -14.46
N PRO A 293 12.13 -10.95 -14.66
CA PRO A 293 11.77 -9.94 -13.68
C PRO A 293 11.01 -10.59 -12.52
N TRP A 294 11.44 -10.33 -11.29
CA TRP A 294 10.84 -10.88 -10.06
C TRP A 294 10.86 -9.86 -8.93
N LEU A 295 9.91 -9.98 -8.00
CA LEU A 295 9.86 -9.10 -6.82
C LEU A 295 10.67 -9.71 -5.69
N TRP A 296 11.68 -8.98 -5.23
CA TRP A 296 12.29 -9.24 -3.95
C TRP A 296 11.39 -8.70 -2.84
N ASN A 297 11.25 -9.48 -1.78
CA ASN A 297 10.47 -9.17 -0.59
C ASN A 297 11.37 -9.38 0.64
N ALA A 298 11.53 -8.33 1.45
CA ALA A 298 12.38 -8.32 2.64
C ALA A 298 12.07 -9.43 3.65
N THR A 299 10.84 -9.94 3.65
CA THR A 299 10.36 -10.95 4.60
C THR A 299 10.61 -12.38 4.11
N THR A 300 10.60 -12.62 2.79
CA THR A 300 10.57 -13.98 2.23
C THR A 300 11.70 -14.31 1.27
N SER A 301 12.29 -13.32 0.60
CA SER A 301 13.29 -13.54 -0.46
C SER A 301 14.73 -13.72 0.07
N GLY A 302 14.97 -13.42 1.35
CA GLY A 302 16.31 -13.42 1.95
C GLY A 302 17.23 -12.31 1.42
N GLY A 303 18.40 -12.11 2.04
CA GLY A 303 19.33 -11.03 1.68
C GLY A 303 18.86 -9.63 2.11
N THR A 304 19.47 -8.58 1.54
CA THR A 304 19.15 -7.17 1.84
C THR A 304 18.65 -6.44 0.60
N ALA A 305 17.92 -5.35 0.82
CA ALA A 305 17.60 -4.39 -0.24
C ALA A 305 18.89 -3.82 -0.85
N LEU A 306 18.85 -3.63 -2.17
CA LEU A 306 19.90 -3.06 -3.01
C LEU A 306 19.63 -1.59 -3.36
N THR A 307 18.42 -1.09 -3.12
CA THR A 307 18.02 0.30 -3.36
C THR A 307 17.47 0.95 -2.11
N ILE A 308 17.44 2.30 -2.09
CA ILE A 308 16.80 3.07 -1.01
C ILE A 308 15.30 2.77 -0.99
N SER A 309 14.64 2.79 -2.15
CA SER A 309 13.21 2.47 -2.27
C SER A 309 12.89 1.07 -1.74
N GLY A 310 13.79 0.09 -1.92
CA GLY A 310 13.64 -1.25 -1.37
C GLY A 310 13.84 -1.33 0.15
N GLN A 311 14.72 -0.50 0.72
CA GLN A 311 14.88 -0.38 2.17
C GLN A 311 13.64 0.22 2.82
N ASP A 312 13.07 1.24 2.17
CA ASP A 312 11.90 1.97 2.66
C ASP A 312 10.61 1.16 2.52
N SER A 313 10.38 0.55 1.35
CA SER A 313 9.14 -0.19 1.07
C SER A 313 9.19 -1.65 1.53
N GLY A 314 10.37 -2.27 1.55
CA GLY A 314 10.53 -3.71 1.73
C GLY A 314 10.39 -4.54 0.44
N TYR A 315 10.23 -3.89 -0.73
CA TYR A 315 10.09 -4.56 -2.02
C TYR A 315 10.97 -3.95 -3.11
N GLU A 316 11.44 -4.78 -4.05
CA GLU A 316 12.21 -4.34 -5.22
C GLU A 316 11.89 -5.17 -6.46
N LEU A 317 11.84 -4.53 -7.62
CA LEU A 317 11.85 -5.25 -8.90
C LEU A 317 13.31 -5.60 -9.28
N ARG A 318 13.63 -6.89 -9.24
CA ARG A 318 14.94 -7.44 -9.60
C ARG A 318 14.88 -8.17 -10.93
N LEU A 319 16.01 -8.15 -11.63
CA LEU A 319 16.19 -8.79 -12.93
C LEU A 319 17.38 -9.75 -12.83
N SER A 320 17.12 -11.03 -13.01
CA SER A 320 18.14 -12.08 -12.91
C SER A 320 18.08 -12.98 -14.13
N ARG A 321 19.25 -13.45 -14.60
CA ARG A 321 19.35 -14.37 -15.73
C ARG A 321 19.19 -15.83 -15.29
N TYR A 322 18.44 -16.61 -16.06
CA TYR A 322 18.21 -18.04 -15.88
C TYR A 322 18.74 -18.86 -17.07
N ARG A 323 18.98 -20.16 -16.83
CA ARG A 323 19.46 -21.07 -17.88
C ARG A 323 18.41 -21.32 -18.96
N LYS A 324 17.16 -21.49 -18.55
CA LYS A 324 16.03 -21.66 -19.47
C LYS A 324 15.46 -20.28 -19.84
N PRO A 325 14.97 -20.10 -21.07
CA PRO A 325 14.14 -18.95 -21.39
C PRO A 325 12.95 -18.87 -20.42
N VAL A 326 12.55 -17.65 -20.08
CA VAL A 326 11.39 -17.34 -19.23
C VAL A 326 10.07 -17.65 -19.96
N CYS A 327 10.18 -17.77 -21.27
CA CYS A 327 9.22 -18.18 -22.28
C CYS A 327 10.08 -18.82 -23.39
#